data_AF-A0A1V3RQE6-F1
#
_entry.id   AF-A0A1V3RQE6-F1
#
_cell.length_a   1.000
_cell.length_b   1.000
_cell.length_c   1.000
_cell.angle_alpha   90.00
_cell.angle_beta   90.00
_cell.angle_gamma   90.00
#
_symmetry.space_group_name_H-M   'P 1'
#
loop_
_entity.id
_entity.type
_entity.pdbx_description
1 polymer ?
#
loop_
_entity_poly.entity_id
_entity_poly.type
_entity_poly.pdbx_seq_one_letter_code
_entity_poly.pdbx_strand_id
1 'polypeptide(L)'
;TEFDNNEVIFFIGSNLINAGVISSVSVYLTMLRKTFANFRDFKIVYLLHRHENPEILKILKVDFDIEIVSFVEPIEIVFSSLRLTNKKLVSFYSTALFTLNKLVDCDVLMIKIPEKYLVDKYLDTTLRVQDYYSVFFKSLAIE
;
A
#
# COMPACT_ATOMS: atom_id res chain seq x y z
N THR A 1 8.20 28.01 -2.46
CA THR A 1 7.12 27.37 -3.22
C THR A 1 6.30 26.61 -2.23
N GLU A 2 5.13 27.16 -1.90
CA GLU A 2 4.20 26.65 -0.89
C GLU A 2 3.74 25.23 -1.26
N PHE A 3 3.71 24.34 -0.28
CA PHE A 3 2.93 23.11 -0.37
C PHE A 3 1.58 23.40 0.28
N ASP A 4 0.54 23.29 -0.55
CA ASP A 4 -0.88 23.53 -0.22
C ASP A 4 -1.43 22.44 0.71
N ASN A 5 -2.56 22.72 1.39
CA ASN A 5 -3.23 21.91 2.43
C ASN A 5 -3.77 20.50 1.98
N ASN A 6 -3.05 19.74 1.16
CA ASN A 6 -3.48 18.42 0.65
C ASN A 6 -2.34 17.39 0.75
N GLU A 7 -2.27 16.66 1.87
CA GLU A 7 -1.30 15.57 2.03
C GLU A 7 -1.64 14.42 1.06
N VAL A 8 -0.64 13.93 0.31
CA VAL A 8 -0.78 12.81 -0.63
C VAL A 8 -0.15 11.56 -0.03
N ILE A 9 -0.88 10.45 -0.03
CA ILE A 9 -0.30 9.13 0.23
C ILE A 9 -0.14 8.34 -1.06
N PHE A 10 0.95 7.59 -1.15
CA PHE A 10 1.18 6.59 -2.18
C PHE A 10 0.97 5.22 -1.59
N PHE A 11 -0.07 4.51 -2.03
CA PHE A 11 -0.31 3.14 -1.62
C PHE A 11 0.28 2.17 -2.65
N ILE A 12 1.30 1.40 -2.29
CA ILE A 12 1.88 0.37 -3.16
C ILE A 12 0.99 -0.86 -3.10
N GLY A 13 0.36 -1.19 -4.21
CA GLY A 13 -0.46 -2.38 -4.38
C GLY A 13 0.32 -3.68 -4.22
N SER A 14 -0.39 -4.79 -4.12
CA SER A 14 0.18 -6.07 -3.74
C SER A 14 -0.51 -7.24 -4.43
N ASN A 15 0.22 -8.31 -4.71
CA ASN A 15 -0.32 -9.49 -5.40
C ASN A 15 -1.04 -10.47 -4.45
N LEU A 16 -1.71 -9.99 -3.40
CA LEU A 16 -2.19 -10.86 -2.32
C LEU A 16 -3.29 -11.84 -2.76
N ILE A 17 -4.22 -11.39 -3.61
CA ILE A 17 -5.33 -12.22 -4.10
C ILE A 17 -4.80 -13.32 -5.04
N ASN A 18 -4.10 -12.95 -6.10
CA ASN A 18 -3.67 -13.93 -7.10
C ASN A 18 -2.58 -14.86 -6.56
N ALA A 19 -1.80 -14.43 -5.56
CA ALA A 19 -0.86 -15.30 -4.86
C ALA A 19 -1.56 -16.24 -3.85
N GLY A 20 -2.86 -16.07 -3.60
CA GLY A 20 -3.64 -16.88 -2.67
C GLY A 20 -3.37 -16.59 -1.19
N VAL A 21 -2.74 -15.45 -0.86
CA VAL A 21 -2.46 -15.04 0.53
C VAL A 21 -3.76 -14.68 1.25
N ILE A 22 -4.69 -14.08 0.52
CA ILE A 22 -6.04 -13.75 1.00
C ILE A 22 -7.09 -14.43 0.13
N SER A 23 -8.20 -14.81 0.76
CA SER A 23 -9.19 -15.73 0.17
C SER A 23 -10.09 -15.11 -0.89
N SER A 24 -10.29 -13.78 -0.88
CA SER A 24 -11.23 -13.15 -1.80
C SER A 24 -10.95 -11.67 -2.07
N VAL A 25 -11.51 -11.20 -3.19
CA VAL A 25 -11.58 -9.78 -3.56
C VAL A 25 -12.32 -8.95 -2.51
N SER A 26 -13.42 -9.48 -1.93
CA SER A 26 -14.19 -8.75 -0.92
C SER A 26 -13.41 -8.52 0.37
N VAL A 27 -12.60 -9.50 0.80
CA VAL A 27 -11.67 -9.36 1.92
C VAL A 27 -10.63 -8.29 1.62
N TYR A 28 -10.03 -8.31 0.42
CA TYR A 28 -9.06 -7.30 0.02
C TYR A 28 -9.62 -5.89 0.04
N LEU A 29 -10.79 -5.68 -0.58
CA LEU A 29 -11.46 -4.38 -0.59
C LEU A 29 -11.83 -3.93 0.82
N THR A 30 -12.24 -4.86 1.70
CA THR A 30 -12.50 -4.54 3.11
C THR A 30 -11.25 -4.05 3.82
N MET A 31 -10.11 -4.71 3.60
CA MET A 31 -8.84 -4.27 4.17
C MET A 31 -8.42 -2.90 3.63
N LEU A 32 -8.51 -2.67 2.33
CA LEU A 32 -8.20 -1.38 1.72
C LEU A 32 -9.09 -0.26 2.27
N ARG A 33 -10.41 -0.50 2.43
CA ARG A 33 -11.32 0.47 3.04
C ARG A 33 -10.92 0.82 4.46
N LYS A 34 -10.58 -0.18 5.29
CA LYS A 34 -10.10 0.05 6.66
C LYS A 34 -8.81 0.84 6.68
N THR A 35 -7.87 0.51 5.79
CA THR A 35 -6.63 1.27 5.63
C THR A 35 -6.92 2.73 5.27
N PHE A 36 -7.69 2.96 4.20
CA PHE A 36 -7.95 4.30 3.65
C PHE A 36 -8.83 5.16 4.54
N ALA A 37 -9.62 4.56 5.43
CA ALA A 37 -10.32 5.30 6.48
C ALA A 37 -9.38 6.08 7.41
N ASN A 38 -8.11 5.66 7.56
CA ASN A 38 -7.10 6.40 8.33
C ASN A 38 -6.47 7.58 7.56
N PHE A 39 -6.86 7.74 6.28
CA PHE A 39 -6.32 8.74 5.36
C PHE A 39 -7.44 9.50 4.65
N ARG A 40 -8.58 9.72 5.32
CA ARG A 40 -9.76 10.36 4.70
C ARG A 40 -9.48 11.76 4.17
N ASP A 41 -8.61 12.51 4.83
CA ASP A 41 -8.25 13.88 4.46
C ASP A 41 -7.09 13.92 3.45
N PHE A 42 -6.67 12.77 2.93
CA PHE A 42 -5.55 12.64 2.00
C PHE A 42 -6.04 12.25 0.62
N LYS A 43 -5.35 12.76 -0.41
CA LYS A 43 -5.45 12.17 -1.74
C LYS A 43 -4.65 10.87 -1.76
N ILE A 44 -5.27 9.79 -2.21
CA ILE A 44 -4.66 8.47 -2.30
C ILE A 44 -4.22 8.22 -3.73
N VAL A 45 -2.93 7.99 -3.96
CA VAL A 45 -2.43 7.49 -5.24
C VAL A 45 -2.09 6.01 -5.06
N TYR A 46 -2.95 5.16 -5.60
CA TYR A 46 -2.78 3.72 -5.60
C TYR A 46 -1.89 3.29 -6.75
N LEU A 47 -0.73 2.72 -6.44
CA LEU A 47 0.24 2.22 -7.41
C LEU A 47 -0.05 0.75 -7.65
N LEU A 48 -0.69 0.47 -8.79
CA LEU A 48 -1.17 -0.84 -9.17
C LEU A 48 0.00 -1.83 -9.28
N HIS A 49 -0.10 -2.97 -8.62
CA HIS A 49 0.83 -4.07 -8.84
C HIS A 49 0.54 -4.72 -10.22
N ARG A 50 1.58 -5.13 -10.95
CA ARG A 50 1.52 -5.70 -12.32
C ARG A 50 0.56 -6.88 -12.55
N HIS A 51 0.05 -7.49 -11.49
CA HIS A 51 -0.86 -8.63 -11.56
C HIS A 51 -2.25 -8.28 -11.00
N GLU A 52 -2.46 -7.08 -10.47
CA GLU A 52 -3.78 -6.65 -10.00
C GLU A 52 -4.69 -6.26 -11.15
N ASN A 53 -5.99 -6.49 -10.98
CA ASN A 53 -7.01 -6.02 -11.90
C ASN A 53 -7.47 -4.61 -11.46
N PRO A 54 -7.22 -3.56 -12.25
CA PRO A 54 -7.58 -2.18 -11.87
C PRO A 54 -9.09 -1.96 -11.76
N GLU A 55 -9.92 -2.72 -12.49
CA GLU A 55 -11.38 -2.57 -12.47
C GLU A 55 -11.96 -2.86 -11.08
N ILE A 56 -11.38 -3.81 -10.36
CA ILE A 56 -11.79 -4.16 -8.99
C ILE A 56 -11.58 -2.97 -8.05
N LEU A 57 -10.52 -2.21 -8.23
CA LEU A 57 -10.13 -1.11 -7.34
C LEU A 57 -10.94 0.17 -7.61
N LYS A 58 -11.51 0.32 -8.81
CA LYS A 58 -12.34 1.49 -9.14
C LYS A 58 -13.53 1.69 -8.20
N ILE A 59 -14.03 0.61 -7.58
CA ILE A 59 -15.13 0.70 -6.60
C ILE A 59 -14.76 1.57 -5.39
N LEU A 60 -13.46 1.69 -5.05
CA LEU A 60 -12.99 2.49 -3.93
C LEU A 60 -13.08 4.00 -4.20
N LYS A 61 -13.21 4.42 -5.47
CA LYS A 61 -13.42 5.83 -5.85
C LYS A 61 -14.75 6.42 -5.38
N VAL A 62 -15.71 5.56 -5.02
CA VAL A 62 -16.98 6.00 -4.43
C VAL A 62 -16.78 6.48 -3.00
N ASP A 63 -15.80 5.90 -2.29
CA ASP A 63 -15.60 6.08 -0.86
C ASP A 63 -14.44 7.06 -0.55
N PHE A 64 -13.48 7.23 -1.47
CA PHE A 64 -12.23 7.97 -1.25
C PHE A 64 -11.76 8.73 -2.50
N ASP A 65 -11.00 9.82 -2.31
CA ASP A 65 -10.26 10.49 -3.38
C ASP A 65 -9.03 9.65 -3.78
N ILE A 66 -9.26 8.68 -4.67
CA ILE A 66 -8.25 7.73 -5.11
C ILE A 66 -7.95 7.82 -6.61
N GLU A 67 -6.67 8.02 -6.92
CA GLU A 67 -6.10 7.91 -8.25
C GLU A 67 -5.41 6.55 -8.38
N ILE A 68 -5.74 5.77 -9.41
CA ILE A 68 -5.12 4.45 -9.66
C ILE A 68 -4.13 4.62 -10.80
N VAL A 69 -2.85 4.35 -10.54
CA VAL A 69 -1.75 4.53 -11.49
C VAL A 69 -1.03 3.22 -11.70
N SER A 70 -0.72 2.90 -12.95
CA SER A 70 0.12 1.77 -13.34
C SER A 70 1.40 2.27 -14.00
N PHE A 71 2.52 1.64 -13.70
CA PHE A 71 3.80 1.91 -14.35
C PHE A 71 4.26 0.69 -15.14
N VAL A 72 4.95 0.93 -16.26
CA VAL A 72 5.64 -0.12 -17.01
C VAL A 72 7.02 -0.38 -16.39
N GLU A 73 7.64 0.70 -15.91
CA GLU A 73 8.95 0.71 -15.28
C GLU A 73 8.87 0.32 -13.78
N PRO A 74 9.98 -0.18 -13.20
CA PRO A 74 10.12 -0.31 -11.76
C PRO A 74 9.82 1.00 -11.03
N ILE A 75 9.07 0.89 -9.93
CA ILE A 75 8.64 2.04 -9.12
C ILE A 75 9.83 2.89 -8.64
N GLU A 76 10.96 2.27 -8.38
CA GLU A 76 12.20 2.95 -7.98
C GLU A 76 12.70 3.93 -9.04
N ILE A 77 12.64 3.56 -10.33
CA ILE A 77 13.07 4.43 -11.43
C ILE A 77 12.13 5.63 -11.53
N VAL A 78 10.82 5.36 -11.51
CA VAL A 78 9.78 6.41 -11.54
C VAL A 78 10.01 7.40 -10.40
N PHE A 79 10.16 6.90 -9.18
CA PHE A 79 10.27 7.72 -7.98
C PHE A 79 11.62 8.44 -7.87
N SER A 80 12.71 7.87 -8.41
CA SER A 80 14.02 8.54 -8.43
C SER A 80 14.02 9.85 -9.22
N SER A 81 13.14 9.96 -10.22
CA SER A 81 12.98 11.18 -11.02
C SER A 81 12.05 12.21 -10.38
N LEU A 82 11.28 11.80 -9.36
CA LEU A 82 10.31 12.65 -8.68
C LEU A 82 10.93 13.22 -7.41
N ARG A 83 10.87 14.56 -7.26
CA ARG A 83 11.18 15.20 -5.98
C ARG A 83 9.99 15.06 -5.03
N LEU A 84 9.88 13.89 -4.42
CA LEU A 84 8.87 13.61 -3.40
C LEU A 84 9.47 14.04 -2.06
N THR A 85 9.04 15.19 -1.56
CA THR A 85 9.35 15.64 -0.19
C THR A 85 8.06 15.57 0.62
N ASN A 86 8.15 15.12 1.87
CA ASN A 86 7.02 15.04 2.81
C ASN A 86 5.83 14.16 2.36
N LYS A 87 6.10 13.06 1.65
CA LYS A 87 5.03 12.13 1.22
C LYS A 87 5.07 10.84 2.03
N LYS A 88 3.91 10.21 2.19
CA LYS A 88 3.76 8.93 2.90
C LYS A 88 3.67 7.79 1.89
N LEU A 89 4.56 6.80 2.01
CA LEU A 89 4.49 5.53 1.32
C LEU A 89 3.85 4.49 2.22
N VAL A 90 2.77 3.88 1.74
CA VAL A 90 1.95 2.93 2.48
C VAL A 90 1.85 1.63 1.70
N SER A 91 1.94 0.48 2.35
CA SER A 91 1.65 -0.82 1.73
C SER A 91 1.37 -1.88 2.79
N PHE A 92 0.75 -3.00 2.43
CA PHE A 92 0.66 -4.16 3.34
C PHE A 92 2.06 -4.69 3.66
N TYR A 93 2.82 -5.02 2.61
CA TYR A 93 4.26 -5.21 2.65
C TYR A 93 4.76 -5.21 1.20
N SER A 94 5.92 -4.60 0.99
CA SER A 94 6.58 -4.61 -0.31
C SER A 94 8.07 -4.35 -0.14
N THR A 95 8.90 -5.07 -0.90
CA THR A 95 10.34 -4.81 -0.94
C THR A 95 10.63 -3.38 -1.44
N ALA A 96 9.73 -2.81 -2.24
CA ALA A 96 9.82 -1.42 -2.71
C ALA A 96 9.83 -0.41 -1.54
N LEU A 97 9.23 -0.73 -0.39
CA LEU A 97 9.29 0.14 0.80
C LEU A 97 10.74 0.36 1.25
N PHE A 98 11.57 -0.70 1.25
CA PHE A 98 12.98 -0.59 1.63
C PHE A 98 13.78 0.23 0.64
N THR A 99 13.56 0.01 -0.65
CA THR A 99 14.33 0.71 -1.69
C THR A 99 13.93 2.17 -1.77
N LEU A 100 12.63 2.47 -1.76
CA LEU A 100 12.14 3.84 -1.84
C LEU A 100 12.50 4.66 -0.61
N ASN A 101 12.45 4.08 0.60
CA ASN A 101 12.91 4.76 1.82
C ASN A 101 14.39 5.21 1.77
N LYS A 102 15.20 4.59 0.91
CA LYS A 102 16.60 4.97 0.69
C LYS A 102 16.81 5.94 -0.46
N LEU A 103 15.87 5.99 -1.40
CA LEU A 103 15.97 6.79 -2.63
C LEU A 103 15.27 8.14 -2.52
N VAL A 104 14.19 8.21 -1.73
CA VAL A 104 13.38 9.41 -1.57
C VAL A 104 13.15 9.70 -0.10
N ASP A 105 13.05 10.98 0.25
CA ASP A 105 12.78 11.43 1.61
C ASP A 105 11.27 11.33 1.90
N CYS A 106 10.85 10.19 2.44
CA CYS A 106 9.45 9.85 2.65
C CYS A 106 9.21 9.12 3.97
N ASP A 107 8.02 9.33 4.53
CA ASP A 107 7.52 8.54 5.64
C ASP A 107 7.04 7.18 5.12
N VAL A 108 7.52 6.08 5.71
CA VAL A 108 7.07 4.73 5.35
C VAL A 108 6.17 4.14 6.44
N LEU A 109 5.00 3.66 6.02
CA LEU A 109 4.04 2.96 6.86
C LEU A 109 3.69 1.59 6.29
N MET A 110 3.83 0.57 7.12
CA MET A 110 3.34 -0.78 6.84
C MET A 110 1.92 -0.97 7.39
N ILE A 111 1.05 -1.63 6.62
CA ILE A 111 -0.26 -2.09 7.09
C ILE A 111 -0.19 -3.58 7.41
N LYS A 112 -0.41 -3.95 8.67
CA LYS A 112 -0.49 -5.36 9.04
C LYS A 112 -1.80 -5.94 8.53
N ILE A 113 -1.70 -7.07 7.84
CA ILE A 113 -2.81 -7.95 7.48
C ILE A 113 -3.19 -8.76 8.74
N PRO A 114 -4.44 -8.63 9.22
CA PRO A 114 -4.96 -9.45 10.31
C PRO A 114 -4.94 -10.94 9.97
N GLU A 115 -4.59 -11.76 10.97
CA GLU A 115 -4.54 -13.22 10.84
C GLU A 115 -5.83 -13.83 10.30
N LYS A 116 -6.99 -13.30 10.73
CA LYS A 116 -8.32 -13.74 10.27
C LYS A 116 -8.56 -13.61 8.76
N TYR A 117 -7.74 -12.83 8.04
CA TYR A 117 -7.85 -12.64 6.60
C TYR A 117 -6.83 -13.46 5.80
N LEU A 118 -5.87 -14.08 6.49
CA LEU A 118 -4.85 -14.91 5.86
C LEU A 118 -5.39 -16.31 5.60
N VAL A 119 -5.01 -16.87 4.46
CA VAL A 119 -5.19 -18.30 4.19
C VAL A 119 -4.15 -19.07 5.01
N ASP A 120 -4.56 -20.15 5.69
CA ASP A 120 -3.73 -20.94 6.63
C ASP A 120 -2.33 -21.25 6.10
N LYS A 121 -2.23 -21.64 4.82
CA LYS A 121 -0.96 -21.94 4.15
C LYS A 121 0.06 -20.80 4.22
N TYR A 122 -0.39 -19.55 4.27
CA TYR A 122 0.46 -18.36 4.27
C TYR A 122 0.57 -17.70 5.64
N LEU A 123 -0.15 -18.18 6.66
CA LEU A 123 -0.21 -17.56 7.99
C LEU A 123 1.18 -17.32 8.58
N ASP A 124 1.95 -18.39 8.82
CA ASP A 124 3.27 -18.30 9.46
C ASP A 124 4.25 -17.45 8.65
N THR A 125 4.22 -17.57 7.32
CA THR A 125 5.14 -16.84 6.45
C THR A 125 4.82 -15.35 6.45
N THR A 126 3.55 -14.98 6.32
CA THR A 126 3.13 -13.58 6.35
C THR A 126 3.39 -12.96 7.72
N LEU A 127 3.14 -13.66 8.82
CA LEU A 127 3.46 -13.15 10.15
C LEU A 127 4.96 -12.86 10.31
N ARG A 128 5.84 -13.78 9.91
CA ARG A 128 7.29 -13.55 9.95
C ARG A 128 7.74 -12.37 9.09
N VAL A 129 7.14 -12.19 7.91
CA VAL A 129 7.43 -11.03 7.06
C VAL A 129 6.98 -9.74 7.76
N GLN A 130 5.78 -9.72 8.34
CA GLN A 130 5.28 -8.56 9.05
C GLN A 130 6.10 -8.19 10.28
N ASP A 131 6.57 -9.18 11.03
CA ASP A 131 7.46 -8.98 12.17
C ASP A 131 8.80 -8.40 11.72
N TYR A 132 9.39 -8.96 10.65
CA TYR A 132 10.63 -8.44 10.10
C TYR A 132 10.50 -6.98 9.65
N TYR A 133 9.44 -6.63 8.91
CA TYR A 133 9.21 -5.25 8.45
C TYR A 133 8.92 -4.28 9.60
N SER A 134 8.26 -4.75 10.67
CA SER A 134 7.96 -3.93 11.86
C SER A 134 9.21 -3.47 12.61
N VAL A 135 10.37 -4.11 12.39
CA VAL A 135 11.67 -3.64 12.91
C VAL A 135 12.12 -2.34 12.23
N PHE A 136 11.73 -2.14 10.96
CA PHE A 136 12.22 -1.03 10.13
C PHE A 136 11.19 0.08 9.92
N PHE A 137 9.91 -0.27 9.94
CA PHE A 137 8.83 0.65 9.60
C PHE A 137 7.80 0.75 10.70
N LYS A 138 7.21 1.95 10.85
CA LYS A 138 5.99 2.10 11.63
C LYS A 138 4.92 1.19 11.02
N SER A 139 4.17 0.51 11.87
CA SER A 139 3.07 -0.34 11.44
C SER A 139 1.72 0.17 11.95
N LEU A 140 0.69 -0.04 11.14
CA LEU A 140 -0.71 0.20 11.48
C LEU A 140 -1.47 -1.13 11.37
N ALA A 141 -2.19 -1.48 12.43
CA ALA A 141 -3.11 -2.61 12.41
C ALA A 141 -4.49 -2.15 11.95
N ILE A 142 -5.15 -2.95 11.11
CA ILE A 142 -6.53 -2.70 10.67
C ILE A 142 -7.45 -3.77 11.27
N GLU A 143 -8.19 -3.42 12.32
CA GLU A 143 -9.10 -4.36 13.00
C GLU A 143 -10.41 -4.58 12.26
#